data_AF-A0A661CY00-F1
#
_entry.id   AF-A0A661CY00-F1
#
_cell.length_a   1.000
_cell.length_b   1.000
_cell.length_c   1.000
_cell.angle_alpha   90.00
_cell.angle_beta   90.00
_cell.angle_gamma   90.00
#
_symmetry.space_group_name_H-M   'P 1'
#
loop_
_entity.id
_entity.type
_entity.pdbx_description
1 polymer ?
#
loop_
_entity_poly.entity_id
_entity_poly.type
_entity_poly.pdbx_seq_one_letter_code
_entity_poly.pdbx_strand_id
1 'polypeptide(L)'
;MNTEQRLKHALYMLMSFPIHRYLMANTAGREDGNEKATVHLHLTNIYVASQMGIVDADSATRVMAGDKTHDDGWVQHGTMAYTYIHDATQELTDYMDEVIGFPIDDSRPDYDTLAPKFFEEFIRLADLEWDKLVTERGIKPLRERHFGGMFR
;
A
#
# COMPACT_ATOMS: atom_id res chain seq x y z
N MET A 1 -20.76 12.49 1.56
CA MET A 1 -19.46 11.83 1.72
C MET A 1 -18.89 12.18 3.09
N ASN A 2 -18.71 11.19 3.96
CA ASN A 2 -18.13 11.37 5.30
C ASN A 2 -16.58 11.46 5.23
N THR A 3 -15.90 11.65 6.36
CA THR A 3 -14.43 11.80 6.39
C THR A 3 -13.70 10.54 5.91
N GLU A 4 -14.14 9.37 6.35
CA GLU A 4 -13.55 8.09 5.95
C GLU A 4 -13.66 7.87 4.43
N GLN A 5 -14.84 8.10 3.86
CA GLN A 5 -15.07 8.03 2.42
C GLN A 5 -14.21 9.04 1.64
N ARG A 6 -14.00 10.24 2.18
CA ARG A 6 -13.09 11.24 1.58
C ARG A 6 -11.64 10.76 1.59
N LEU A 7 -11.18 10.17 2.69
CA LEU A 7 -9.81 9.66 2.83
C LEU A 7 -9.57 8.47 1.91
N LYS A 8 -10.51 7.51 1.87
CA LYS A 8 -10.46 6.38 0.94
C LYS A 8 -10.44 6.85 -0.52
N HIS A 9 -11.27 7.83 -0.86
CA HIS A 9 -11.27 8.42 -2.20
C HIS A 9 -9.96 9.14 -2.54
N ALA A 10 -9.39 9.91 -1.60
CA ALA A 10 -8.11 10.56 -1.80
C ALA A 10 -6.97 9.54 -1.99
N LEU A 11 -6.99 8.45 -1.22
CA LEU A 11 -6.05 7.35 -1.35
C LEU A 11 -6.18 6.65 -2.70
N TYR A 12 -7.40 6.40 -3.16
CA TYR A 12 -7.66 5.88 -4.51
C TYR A 12 -7.09 6.79 -5.59
N MET A 13 -7.31 8.11 -5.49
CA MET A 13 -6.76 9.08 -6.44
C MET A 13 -5.23 9.06 -6.48
N LEU A 14 -4.58 8.90 -5.33
CA LEU A 14 -3.12 8.80 -5.23
C LEU A 14 -2.60 7.48 -5.83
N MET A 15 -3.32 6.38 -5.60
CA MET A 15 -2.92 5.04 -6.04
C MET A 15 -3.36 4.70 -7.47
N SER A 16 -4.27 5.48 -8.08
CA SER A 16 -4.84 5.17 -9.38
C SER A 16 -3.76 4.99 -10.46
N PHE A 17 -2.82 5.93 -10.59
CA PHE A 17 -1.74 5.81 -11.57
C PHE A 17 -0.88 4.55 -11.36
N PRO A 18 -0.30 4.28 -10.17
CA PRO A 18 0.48 3.06 -9.97
C PRO A 18 -0.35 1.79 -10.13
N ILE A 19 -1.63 1.75 -9.73
CA ILE A 19 -2.50 0.59 -9.97
C ILE A 19 -2.60 0.28 -11.47
N HIS A 20 -2.85 1.29 -12.31
CA HIS A 20 -2.91 1.08 -13.76
C HIS A 20 -1.58 0.57 -14.32
N ARG A 21 -0.44 1.10 -13.84
CA ARG A 21 0.88 0.60 -14.23
C ARG A 21 1.08 -0.86 -13.81
N TYR A 22 0.62 -1.23 -12.62
CA TYR A 22 0.69 -2.60 -12.13
C TYR A 22 -0.10 -3.57 -13.02
N LEU A 23 -1.35 -3.21 -13.32
CA LEU A 23 -2.23 -3.99 -14.19
C LEU A 23 -1.62 -4.13 -15.60
N MET A 24 -1.13 -3.03 -16.18
CA MET A 24 -0.46 -3.07 -17.49
C MET A 24 0.76 -3.98 -17.48
N ALA A 25 1.62 -3.91 -16.46
CA ALA A 25 2.81 -4.74 -16.33
C ALA A 25 2.48 -6.23 -16.23
N ASN A 26 1.28 -6.58 -15.77
CA ASN A 26 0.79 -7.95 -15.68
C ASN A 26 0.04 -8.44 -16.92
N THR A 27 -0.29 -7.56 -17.86
CA THR A 27 -0.96 -7.95 -19.10
C THR A 27 -0.10 -8.91 -19.92
N ALA A 28 -0.73 -9.97 -20.45
CA ALA A 28 -0.12 -10.92 -21.38
C ALA A 28 0.61 -10.19 -22.52
N GLY A 29 1.82 -10.64 -22.84
CA GLY A 29 2.68 -10.03 -23.85
C GLY A 29 3.50 -8.81 -23.39
N ARG A 30 3.25 -8.25 -22.20
CA ARG A 30 4.16 -7.26 -21.56
C ARG A 30 4.98 -7.92 -20.46
N GLU A 31 4.31 -8.49 -19.45
CA GLU A 31 4.91 -9.26 -18.35
C GLU A 31 6.20 -8.66 -17.75
N ASP A 32 6.22 -7.35 -17.53
CA ASP A 32 7.41 -6.62 -17.07
C ASP A 32 7.61 -6.83 -15.57
N GLY A 33 8.35 -7.88 -15.20
CA GLY A 33 8.59 -8.25 -13.80
C GLY A 33 9.25 -7.15 -12.96
N ASN A 34 10.11 -6.33 -13.57
CA ASN A 34 10.77 -5.23 -12.85
C ASN A 34 9.78 -4.12 -12.53
N GLU A 35 8.91 -3.78 -13.48
CA GLU A 35 7.84 -2.80 -13.26
C GLU A 35 6.84 -3.30 -12.21
N LYS A 36 6.44 -4.59 -12.25
CA LYS A 36 5.58 -5.19 -11.21
C LYS A 36 6.16 -4.97 -9.82
N ALA A 37 7.40 -5.41 -9.58
CA ALA A 37 8.05 -5.28 -8.28
C ALA A 37 8.17 -3.81 -7.83
N THR A 38 8.57 -2.92 -8.75
CA THR A 38 8.71 -1.48 -8.46
C THR A 38 7.38 -0.83 -8.07
N VAL A 39 6.31 -1.18 -8.78
CA VAL A 39 4.98 -0.59 -8.56
C VAL A 39 4.34 -1.15 -7.30
N HIS A 40 4.49 -2.44 -6.99
CA HIS A 40 4.00 -3.02 -5.72
C HIS A 40 4.67 -2.36 -4.51
N LEU A 41 5.99 -2.18 -4.57
CA LEU A 41 6.74 -1.43 -3.56
C LEU A 41 6.15 -0.02 -3.37
N HIS A 42 5.83 0.68 -4.46
CA HIS A 42 5.23 2.01 -4.41
C HIS A 42 3.84 1.99 -3.74
N LEU A 43 2.95 1.08 -4.16
CA LEU A 43 1.60 0.95 -3.60
C LEU A 43 1.64 0.68 -2.09
N THR A 44 2.50 -0.23 -1.65
CA THR A 44 2.69 -0.55 -0.23
C THR A 44 3.23 0.64 0.55
N ASN A 45 4.23 1.37 0.01
CA ASN A 45 4.76 2.56 0.67
C ASN A 45 3.70 3.67 0.82
N ILE A 46 2.87 3.91 -0.21
CA ILE A 46 1.76 4.87 -0.11
C ILE A 46 0.82 4.49 1.03
N TYR A 47 0.43 3.22 1.09
CA TYR A 47 -0.47 2.73 2.13
C TYR A 47 0.13 2.92 3.53
N VAL A 48 1.35 2.42 3.77
CA VAL A 48 1.99 2.51 5.08
C VAL A 48 2.25 3.96 5.48
N ALA A 49 2.70 4.82 4.56
CA ALA A 49 2.86 6.24 4.82
C ALA A 49 1.54 6.89 5.25
N SER A 50 0.42 6.55 4.58
CA SER A 50 -0.89 7.07 4.90
C SER A 50 -1.36 6.68 6.31
N GLN A 51 -1.14 5.43 6.71
CA GLN A 51 -1.52 4.91 8.03
C GLN A 51 -0.62 5.47 9.14
N MET A 52 0.67 5.62 8.84
CA MET A 52 1.62 6.21 9.76
C MET A 52 1.39 7.71 9.91
N GLY A 53 0.77 8.38 8.95
CA GLY A 53 0.59 9.84 8.94
C GLY A 53 1.82 10.60 8.44
N ILE A 54 2.62 9.96 7.59
CA ILE A 54 3.77 10.56 6.90
C ILE A 54 3.23 11.37 5.72
N VAL A 55 3.50 12.67 5.71
CA VAL A 55 2.90 13.61 4.75
C VAL A 55 3.90 14.18 3.75
N ASP A 56 5.20 13.94 3.93
CA ASP A 56 6.24 14.36 2.99
C ASP A 56 6.64 13.21 2.06
N ALA A 57 6.77 13.54 0.78
CA ALA A 57 7.03 12.56 -0.28
C ALA A 57 8.38 11.85 -0.10
N ASP A 58 9.40 12.56 0.37
CA ASP A 58 10.73 12.00 0.64
C ASP A 58 10.67 10.93 1.72
N SER A 59 10.01 11.18 2.85
CA SER A 59 9.88 10.17 3.92
C SER A 59 8.95 9.01 3.54
N ALA A 60 7.95 9.23 2.70
CA ALA A 60 7.09 8.15 2.19
C ALA A 60 7.89 7.14 1.34
N THR A 61 8.89 7.60 0.57
CA THR A 61 9.81 6.70 -0.16
C THR A 61 10.82 5.99 0.74
N ARG A 62 11.00 6.47 1.97
CA ARG A 62 11.95 5.94 2.96
C ARG A 62 11.32 5.00 3.99
N VAL A 63 10.01 4.73 3.95
CA VAL A 63 9.37 3.72 4.82
C VAL A 63 10.10 2.36 4.74
N MET A 64 10.55 2.03 3.54
CA MET A 64 11.38 0.86 3.18
C MET A 64 12.87 1.02 3.50
N ALA A 65 13.36 2.26 3.41
CA ALA A 65 14.76 2.57 3.67
C ALA A 65 14.92 2.64 5.18
N GLY A 66 15.15 1.46 5.76
CA GLY A 66 15.70 1.27 7.08
C GLY A 66 17.01 2.04 7.25
N ASP A 67 16.98 3.37 7.27
CA ASP A 67 18.15 4.18 7.52
C ASP A 67 18.49 4.04 9.00
N LYS A 68 19.32 3.02 9.27
CA LYS A 68 19.86 2.69 10.59
C LYS A 68 20.68 3.84 11.21
N THR A 69 20.82 4.97 10.53
CA THR A 69 21.53 6.14 11.03
C THR A 69 20.65 7.03 11.91
N HIS A 70 19.33 6.89 11.87
CA HIS A 70 18.42 7.57 12.76
C HIS A 70 17.82 6.60 13.79
N ASP A 71 18.22 6.78 15.06
CA ASP A 71 17.72 6.05 16.24
C ASP A 71 16.32 6.54 16.65
N ASP A 72 15.46 6.75 15.66
CA ASP A 72 14.08 7.11 15.86
C ASP A 72 13.21 5.92 15.45
N GLY A 73 12.39 5.42 16.38
CA GLY A 73 11.60 4.19 16.18
C GLY A 73 10.70 4.20 14.93
N TRP A 74 10.54 5.33 14.25
CA TRP A 74 9.83 5.50 12.97
C TRP A 74 10.30 4.54 11.89
N VAL A 75 11.61 4.48 11.69
CA VAL A 75 12.22 3.70 10.61
C VAL A 75 12.00 2.20 10.85
N GLN A 76 12.11 1.76 12.10
CA GLN A 76 11.93 0.36 12.47
C GLN A 76 10.46 -0.09 12.40
N HIS A 77 9.51 0.72 12.89
CA HIS A 77 8.08 0.40 12.79
C HIS A 77 7.56 0.51 11.35
N GLY A 78 8.04 1.48 10.56
CA GLY A 78 7.70 1.63 9.15
C GLY A 78 8.20 0.48 8.30
N THR A 79 9.47 0.06 8.48
CA THR A 79 10.04 -1.09 7.77
C THR A 79 9.28 -2.37 8.10
N MET A 80 8.96 -2.60 9.39
CA MET A 80 8.18 -3.77 9.79
C MET A 80 6.77 -3.74 9.18
N ALA A 81 6.07 -2.61 9.28
CA ALA A 81 4.75 -2.48 8.67
C ALA A 81 4.79 -2.74 7.17
N TYR A 82 5.78 -2.16 6.48
CA TYR A 82 6.00 -2.44 5.07
C TYR A 82 6.11 -3.93 4.80
N THR A 83 6.99 -4.67 5.50
CA THR A 83 7.20 -6.10 5.21
C THR A 83 5.91 -6.88 5.34
N TYR A 84 5.15 -6.68 6.41
CA TYR A 84 3.89 -7.41 6.62
C TYR A 84 2.81 -7.02 5.60
N ILE A 85 2.62 -5.72 5.31
CA ILE A 85 1.64 -5.29 4.31
C ILE A 85 2.05 -5.76 2.90
N HIS A 86 3.33 -5.68 2.56
CA HIS A 86 3.87 -6.14 1.28
C HIS A 86 3.55 -7.63 1.07
N ASP A 87 3.90 -8.46 2.05
CA ASP A 87 3.70 -9.90 1.96
C ASP A 87 2.21 -10.27 1.92
N ALA A 88 1.38 -9.61 2.72
CA ALA A 88 -0.07 -9.84 2.72
C ALA A 88 -0.73 -9.43 1.39
N THR A 89 -0.27 -8.35 0.77
CA THR A 89 -0.83 -7.88 -0.51
C THR A 89 -0.25 -8.61 -1.72
N GLN A 90 0.83 -9.37 -1.55
CA GLN A 90 1.39 -10.21 -2.61
C GLN A 90 0.44 -11.33 -3.02
N GLU A 91 -0.39 -11.84 -2.09
CA GLU A 91 -1.43 -12.84 -2.37
C GLU A 91 -2.40 -12.38 -3.47
N LEU A 92 -2.86 -11.12 -3.43
CA LEU A 92 -3.68 -10.56 -4.52
C LEU A 92 -2.95 -10.61 -5.86
N THR A 93 -1.65 -10.34 -5.86
CA THR A 93 -0.89 -10.24 -7.10
C THR A 93 -0.61 -11.59 -7.76
N ASP A 94 -0.61 -12.66 -6.97
CA ASP A 94 -0.44 -14.03 -7.44
C ASP A 94 -1.76 -14.62 -8.00
N TYR A 95 -2.92 -14.09 -7.58
CA TYR A 95 -4.26 -14.62 -7.90
C TYR A 95 -5.23 -13.57 -8.50
N MET A 96 -4.72 -12.60 -9.27
CA MET A 96 -5.55 -11.50 -9.79
C MET A 96 -6.69 -11.96 -10.71
N ASP A 97 -6.52 -13.07 -11.42
CA ASP A 97 -7.56 -13.67 -12.25
C ASP A 97 -8.73 -14.18 -11.41
N GLU A 98 -8.45 -14.84 -10.30
CA GLU A 98 -9.47 -15.35 -9.38
C GLU A 98 -10.13 -14.21 -8.58
N VAL A 99 -9.33 -13.24 -8.14
CA VAL A 99 -9.75 -12.24 -7.16
C VAL A 99 -10.44 -11.03 -7.80
N ILE A 100 -9.92 -10.51 -8.92
CA ILE A 100 -10.49 -9.35 -9.61
C ILE A 100 -11.01 -9.64 -11.02
N GLY A 101 -10.83 -10.87 -11.51
CA GLY A 101 -11.19 -11.26 -12.88
C GLY A 101 -10.19 -10.75 -13.92
N PHE A 102 -8.92 -10.61 -13.56
CA PHE A 102 -7.88 -10.21 -14.52
C PHE A 102 -7.75 -11.28 -15.63
N PRO A 103 -7.74 -10.90 -16.92
CA PRO A 103 -7.64 -11.88 -17.99
C PRO A 103 -6.24 -12.51 -18.04
N ILE A 104 -6.21 -13.84 -18.10
CA ILE A 104 -4.97 -14.63 -18.29
C ILE A 104 -4.66 -14.92 -19.76
N ASP A 105 -5.62 -14.64 -20.65
CA ASP A 105 -5.48 -14.81 -22.08
C ASP A 105 -4.93 -13.54 -22.74
N ASP A 106 -4.74 -13.58 -24.07
CA ASP A 106 -4.29 -12.43 -24.85
C ASP A 106 -5.37 -11.35 -25.02
N SER A 107 -6.49 -11.42 -24.29
CA SER A 107 -7.51 -10.38 -24.34
C SER A 107 -7.02 -9.10 -23.69
N ARG A 108 -7.44 -7.96 -24.26
CA ARG A 108 -7.09 -6.66 -23.69
C ARG A 108 -7.86 -6.46 -22.37
N PRO A 109 -7.18 -6.25 -21.23
CA PRO A 109 -7.86 -5.98 -19.97
C PRO A 109 -8.64 -4.66 -20.00
N ASP A 110 -9.81 -4.65 -19.36
CA ASP A 110 -10.56 -3.44 -19.07
C ASP A 110 -10.03 -2.80 -17.79
N TYR A 111 -9.01 -1.94 -17.94
CA TYR A 111 -8.35 -1.30 -16.81
C TYR A 111 -9.28 -0.39 -16.00
N ASP A 112 -10.29 0.23 -16.63
CA ASP A 112 -11.24 1.12 -15.93
C ASP A 112 -12.13 0.32 -14.96
N THR A 113 -12.45 -0.93 -15.32
CA THR A 113 -13.18 -1.86 -14.45
C THR A 113 -12.27 -2.54 -13.43
N LEU A 114 -11.02 -2.87 -13.81
CA LEU A 114 -10.10 -3.63 -12.97
C LEU A 114 -9.44 -2.78 -11.88
N ALA A 115 -9.08 -1.51 -12.17
CA ALA A 115 -8.37 -0.66 -11.21
C ALA A 115 -9.16 -0.41 -9.91
N PRO A 116 -10.48 -0.13 -9.93
CA PRO A 116 -11.27 -0.04 -8.71
C PRO A 116 -11.30 -1.35 -7.90
N LYS A 117 -11.43 -2.51 -8.57
CA LYS A 117 -11.44 -3.81 -7.90
C LYS A 117 -10.11 -4.13 -7.24
N PHE A 118 -9.02 -3.86 -7.96
CA PHE A 118 -7.67 -4.01 -7.44
C PHE A 118 -7.47 -3.13 -6.21
N PHE A 119 -7.88 -1.86 -6.26
CA PHE A 119 -7.78 -0.96 -5.12
C PHE A 119 -8.55 -1.48 -3.90
N GLU A 120 -9.83 -1.84 -4.08
CA GLU A 120 -10.67 -2.32 -2.99
C GLU A 120 -10.07 -3.54 -2.30
N GLU A 121 -9.56 -4.49 -3.07
CA GLU A 121 -8.97 -5.69 -2.53
C GLU A 121 -7.59 -5.46 -1.89
N PHE A 122 -6.75 -4.64 -2.53
CA PHE A 122 -5.46 -4.25 -1.95
C PHE A 122 -5.66 -3.58 -0.59
N ILE A 123 -6.59 -2.63 -0.49
CA ILE A 123 -6.91 -1.94 0.76
C ILE A 123 -7.49 -2.92 1.79
N ARG A 124 -8.37 -3.84 1.39
CA ARG A 124 -8.92 -4.86 2.30
C ARG A 124 -7.82 -5.71 2.93
N LEU A 125 -6.88 -6.23 2.13
CA LEU A 125 -5.75 -7.03 2.63
C LEU A 125 -4.82 -6.21 3.51
N ALA A 126 -4.50 -4.99 3.07
CA ALA A 126 -3.62 -4.10 3.81
C ALA A 126 -4.22 -3.68 5.16
N ASP A 127 -5.51 -3.33 5.22
CA ASP A 127 -6.20 -2.97 6.46
C ASP A 127 -6.26 -4.14 7.45
N LEU A 128 -6.55 -5.36 6.96
CA LEU A 128 -6.54 -6.56 7.81
C LEU A 128 -5.18 -6.80 8.45
N GLU A 129 -4.09 -6.63 7.71
CA GLU A 129 -2.75 -6.83 8.23
C GLU A 129 -2.33 -5.66 9.13
N TRP A 130 -2.69 -4.42 8.79
CA TRP A 130 -2.48 -3.26 9.63
C TRP A 130 -3.14 -3.41 11.01
N ASP A 131 -4.38 -3.89 11.06
CA ASP A 131 -5.10 -4.12 12.32
C ASP A 131 -4.38 -5.15 13.20
N LYS A 132 -3.81 -6.22 12.63
CA LYS A 132 -2.96 -7.18 13.38
C LYS A 132 -1.70 -6.51 13.91
N LEU A 133 -1.04 -5.68 13.10
CA LEU A 133 0.16 -4.96 13.51
C LEU A 133 -0.10 -4.01 14.69
N VAL A 134 -1.25 -3.33 14.69
CA VAL A 134 -1.67 -2.45 15.79
C VAL A 134 -2.01 -3.26 17.05
N THR A 135 -2.81 -4.31 16.91
CA THR A 135 -3.36 -5.06 18.05
C THR A 135 -2.37 -6.04 18.67
N GLU A 136 -1.57 -6.74 17.86
CA GLU A 136 -0.67 -7.81 18.31
C GLU A 136 0.76 -7.33 18.50
N ARG A 137 1.20 -6.31 17.73
CA ARG A 137 2.60 -5.85 17.71
C ARG A 137 2.79 -4.43 18.20
N GLY A 138 1.70 -3.75 18.61
CA GLY A 138 1.74 -2.44 19.23
C GLY A 138 2.27 -1.33 18.32
N ILE A 139 2.18 -1.48 16.99
CA ILE A 139 2.43 -0.35 16.08
C ILE A 139 1.41 0.74 16.36
N LYS A 140 1.87 1.99 16.51
CA LYS A 140 1.01 3.17 16.67
C LYS A 140 1.26 4.18 15.56
N PRO A 141 0.21 4.77 14.95
CA PRO A 141 0.34 5.90 14.04
C PRO A 141 1.14 7.07 14.66
N LEU A 142 1.89 7.85 13.86
CA LEU A 142 2.66 9.02 14.33
C LEU A 142 1.78 9.99 15.12
N ARG A 143 0.53 10.16 14.66
CA ARG A 143 -0.43 11.11 15.24
C ARG A 143 -0.74 10.82 16.72
N GLU A 144 -0.55 9.60 17.19
CA GLU A 144 -0.80 9.25 18.60
C GLU A 144 0.45 9.43 19.49
N ARG A 145 1.64 9.52 18.91
CA ARG A 145 2.90 9.61 19.66
C ARG A 145 3.30 11.05 20.00
N HIS A 146 2.96 12.03 19.17
CA HIS A 146 3.38 13.42 19.36
C HIS A 146 2.43 14.29 20.22
N PHE A 147 1.16 13.90 20.38
CA PHE A 147 0.21 14.67 21.20
C PHE A 147 0.18 14.26 22.68
N GLY A 148 0.84 13.16 23.06
CA GLY A 148 0.88 12.67 24.45
C GLY A 148 1.80 13.47 25.40
N GLY A 149 2.57 14.44 24.88
CA GLY A 149 3.55 15.22 25.65
C GLY A 149 3.34 16.74 25.65
N MET A 150 2.36 17.27 24.92
CA MET A 150 2.21 18.72 24.73
C MET A 150 1.12 19.37 25.61
N PHE A 151 0.44 18.56 26.43
CA PHE A 151 -0.49 19.04 27.47
C PHE A 151 -0.24 18.26 28.78
N ARG A 152 0.83 18.63 29.49
CA ARG A 152 0.97 18.41 30.93
C ARG A 152 1.53 19.67 31.57
#